data_AF-A0A453LF89-F1
#
_entry.id   AF-A0A453LF89-F1
#
_cell.length_a   1.000
_cell.length_b   1.000
_cell.length_c   1.000
_cell.angle_alpha   90.00
_cell.angle_beta   90.00
_cell.angle_gamma   90.00
#
_symmetry.space_group_name_H-M   'P 1'
#
loop_
_entity.id
_entity.type
_entity.pdbx_description
1 polymer ?
#
loop_
_entity_poly.entity_id
_entity_poly.type
_entity_poly.pdbx_seq_one_letter_code
_entity_poly.pdbx_strand_id
1 'polypeptide(L)'
;MDAAIAPAIAMNLPWAAGIGNHDQEGTLSREGVMQHLVGMKNTLSRFNPEGVEIDGFGNYNLEVGGVEGTLLANKSVLNMYFLDSGDYSTVPSIPGYGWIKASQEAWFRKTSSSLQKNYTSQQPSQKEPAPALAYFHIPLPEFSSFTASNFTGVKQEGISSPSINSGFFTTMVEAGDVKAAFIGHDHINDFCGKLTGIQLCYAGGFGYHAYGKAGWSRRARVVSVQLEKTESGEWQGVKSIKTWKRLDDQHLTTIDSEVLWNRGSNGRGGKDHDRS
;
A
#
# COMPACT_ATOMS: atom_id res chain seq x y z
N MET A 1 -10.18 14.11 -14.01
CA MET A 1 -9.92 13.73 -12.60
C MET A 1 -11.22 13.53 -11.83
N ASP A 2 -12.10 14.53 -11.79
CA ASP A 2 -13.34 14.49 -10.98
C ASP A 2 -14.23 13.28 -11.25
N ALA A 3 -14.41 12.90 -12.53
CA ALA A 3 -15.24 11.74 -12.90
C ALA A 3 -14.74 10.41 -12.31
N ALA A 4 -13.43 10.25 -12.09
CA ALA A 4 -12.87 9.03 -11.51
C ALA A 4 -13.20 8.87 -10.02
N ILE A 5 -13.38 10.00 -9.32
CA ILE A 5 -13.61 10.06 -7.86
C ILE A 5 -15.09 10.32 -7.54
N ALA A 6 -15.85 10.81 -8.50
CA ALA A 6 -17.27 11.15 -8.36
C ALA A 6 -18.11 10.05 -7.66
N PRO A 7 -17.92 8.74 -7.91
CA PRO A 7 -18.66 7.71 -7.17
C PRO A 7 -18.43 7.73 -5.66
N ALA A 8 -17.18 7.89 -5.20
CA ALA A 8 -16.86 7.96 -3.78
C ALA A 8 -17.46 9.20 -3.11
N ILE A 9 -17.41 10.34 -3.81
CA ILE A 9 -18.01 11.60 -3.35
C ILE A 9 -19.53 11.48 -3.27
N ALA A 10 -20.17 10.92 -4.30
CA ALA A 10 -21.62 10.73 -4.35
C ALA A 10 -22.12 9.79 -3.25
N MET A 11 -21.33 8.78 -2.90
CA MET A 11 -21.61 7.86 -1.79
C MET A 11 -21.19 8.38 -0.41
N ASN A 12 -20.66 9.59 -0.32
CA ASN A 12 -20.12 10.19 0.90
C ASN A 12 -19.04 9.32 1.59
N LEU A 13 -18.23 8.62 0.79
CA LEU A 13 -17.14 7.78 1.29
C LEU A 13 -15.85 8.59 1.41
N PRO A 14 -15.07 8.38 2.49
CA PRO A 14 -13.70 8.88 2.54
C PRO A 14 -12.83 8.15 1.50
N TRP A 15 -11.91 8.86 0.88
CA TRP A 15 -11.00 8.29 -0.12
C TRP A 15 -9.62 8.92 -0.02
N ALA A 16 -8.60 8.20 -0.46
CA ALA A 16 -7.23 8.69 -0.52
C ALA A 16 -6.59 8.21 -1.83
N ALA A 17 -5.62 8.95 -2.35
CA ALA A 17 -5.01 8.70 -3.64
C ALA A 17 -3.49 8.85 -3.59
N GLY A 18 -2.79 7.83 -4.08
CA GLY A 18 -1.42 7.95 -4.56
C GLY A 18 -1.43 8.20 -6.07
N ILE A 19 -0.50 9.03 -6.54
CA ILE A 19 -0.42 9.42 -7.95
C ILE A 19 0.47 8.46 -8.76
N GLY A 20 0.04 8.20 -9.99
CA GLY A 20 0.75 7.38 -10.97
C GLY A 20 1.60 8.18 -11.95
N ASN A 21 2.27 7.47 -12.85
CA ASN A 21 3.17 8.07 -13.84
C ASN A 21 2.38 8.88 -14.89
N HIS A 22 1.20 8.40 -15.28
CA HIS A 22 0.32 9.07 -16.27
C HIS A 22 -0.48 10.28 -15.72
N ASP A 23 -0.56 10.45 -14.40
CA ASP A 23 -1.46 11.46 -13.82
C ASP A 23 -1.05 12.91 -14.18
N GLN A 24 0.18 13.11 -14.65
CA GLN A 24 0.74 14.38 -15.08
C GLN A 24 0.73 14.62 -16.60
N GLU A 25 0.07 13.76 -17.38
CA GLU A 25 0.02 13.87 -18.85
C GLU A 25 -1.11 14.78 -19.36
N GLY A 26 -1.93 15.30 -18.43
CA GLY A 26 -3.00 16.26 -18.73
C GLY A 26 -2.53 17.71 -18.69
N THR A 27 -3.44 18.61 -18.33
CA THR A 27 -3.17 20.05 -18.21
C THR A 27 -2.51 20.45 -16.88
N LEU A 28 -2.55 19.59 -15.87
CA LEU A 28 -1.98 19.84 -14.55
C LEU A 28 -0.61 19.15 -14.44
N SER A 29 0.34 19.84 -13.80
CA SER A 29 1.58 19.22 -13.36
C SER A 29 1.32 18.18 -12.27
N ARG A 30 2.30 17.33 -11.99
CA ARG A 30 2.25 16.36 -10.87
C ARG A 30 1.84 17.02 -9.54
N GLU A 31 2.43 18.18 -9.26
CA GLU A 31 2.07 19.01 -8.11
C GLU A 31 0.62 19.49 -8.17
N GLY A 32 0.21 20.06 -9.31
CA GLY A 32 -1.14 20.58 -9.50
C GLY A 32 -2.21 19.50 -9.37
N VAL A 33 -1.92 18.28 -9.83
CA VAL A 33 -2.78 17.10 -9.63
C VAL A 33 -2.96 16.82 -8.14
N MET A 34 -1.86 16.73 -7.40
CA MET A 34 -1.94 16.45 -5.97
C MET A 34 -2.67 17.58 -5.21
N GLN A 35 -2.39 18.85 -5.55
CA GLN A 35 -3.09 20.02 -5.01
C GLN A 35 -4.60 19.97 -5.28
N HIS A 36 -5.01 19.53 -6.47
CA HIS A 36 -6.42 19.33 -6.79
C HIS A 36 -7.04 18.24 -5.92
N LEU A 37 -6.40 17.06 -5.84
CA LEU A 37 -6.91 15.90 -5.09
C LEU A 37 -7.08 16.19 -3.59
N VAL A 38 -6.20 16.99 -2.97
CA VAL A 38 -6.32 17.36 -1.54
C VAL A 38 -7.40 18.41 -1.28
N GLY A 39 -7.83 19.15 -2.31
CA GLY A 39 -8.92 20.13 -2.21
C GLY A 39 -10.32 19.54 -2.41
N MET A 40 -10.42 18.28 -2.82
CA MET A 40 -11.67 17.63 -3.17
C MET A 40 -12.46 17.15 -1.93
N LYS A 41 -13.78 17.07 -2.07
CA LYS A 41 -14.69 16.66 -0.99
C LYS A 41 -14.37 15.23 -0.50
N ASN A 42 -14.40 15.04 0.83
CA ASN A 42 -14.17 13.77 1.52
C ASN A 42 -12.80 13.12 1.26
N THR A 43 -11.85 13.87 0.70
CA THR A 43 -10.49 13.39 0.55
C THR A 43 -9.81 13.27 1.92
N LEU A 44 -9.11 12.17 2.12
CA LEU A 44 -8.13 11.98 3.16
C LEU A 44 -6.71 12.10 2.61
N SER A 45 -6.55 12.28 1.29
CA SER A 45 -5.26 12.54 0.67
C SER A 45 -4.62 13.77 1.31
N ARG A 46 -3.31 13.72 1.47
CA ARG A 46 -2.52 14.85 1.96
C ARG A 46 -1.42 15.16 0.97
N PHE A 47 -1.00 16.42 0.95
CA PHE A 47 0.22 16.79 0.27
C PHE A 47 1.43 16.25 1.07
N ASN A 48 2.64 16.66 0.72
CA ASN A 48 3.81 16.32 1.51
C ASN A 48 3.74 16.89 2.94
N PRO A 49 4.44 16.28 3.90
CA PRO A 49 4.47 16.77 5.28
C PRO A 49 5.12 18.17 5.34
N GLU A 50 4.52 19.06 6.10
CA GLU A 50 5.01 20.44 6.25
C GLU A 50 6.44 20.45 6.83
N GLY A 51 7.30 21.32 6.28
CA GLY A 51 8.68 21.46 6.72
C GLY A 51 9.60 20.27 6.41
N VAL A 52 9.16 19.32 5.59
CA VAL A 52 9.96 18.17 5.13
C VAL A 52 10.29 18.34 3.65
N GLU A 53 11.57 18.48 3.33
CA GLU A 53 12.06 18.40 1.96
C GLU A 53 12.05 16.94 1.50
N ILE A 54 11.19 16.63 0.54
CA ILE A 54 10.93 15.27 0.06
C ILE A 54 10.61 15.28 -1.43
N ASP A 55 11.14 14.31 -2.16
CA ASP A 55 10.89 14.15 -3.59
C ASP A 55 9.43 13.78 -3.87
N GLY A 56 8.92 14.26 -5.01
CA GLY A 56 7.55 13.99 -5.46
C GLY A 56 6.48 14.71 -4.64
N PHE A 57 5.23 14.30 -4.81
CA PHE A 57 4.06 14.91 -4.15
C PHE A 57 3.06 13.85 -3.71
N GLY A 58 2.46 14.06 -2.54
CA GLY A 58 1.51 13.07 -1.98
C GLY A 58 2.22 11.96 -1.20
N ASN A 59 3.34 12.28 -0.56
CA ASN A 59 3.95 11.40 0.43
C ASN A 59 3.30 11.64 1.79
N TYR A 60 2.48 10.72 2.27
CA TYR A 60 1.76 10.90 3.54
C TYR A 60 1.43 9.57 4.22
N ASN A 61 1.15 9.65 5.52
CA ASN A 61 0.61 8.53 6.30
C ASN A 61 -0.83 8.84 6.73
N LEU A 62 -1.70 7.84 6.63
CA LEU A 62 -3.01 7.84 7.27
C LEU A 62 -3.02 6.85 8.44
N GLU A 63 -3.47 7.35 9.58
CA GLU A 63 -3.65 6.59 10.80
C GLU A 63 -5.11 6.16 10.92
N VAL A 64 -5.37 4.86 11.01
CA VAL A 64 -6.70 4.33 11.30
C VAL A 64 -6.82 4.15 12.80
N GLY A 65 -7.71 4.93 13.44
CA GLY A 65 -7.99 4.81 14.87
C GLY A 65 -8.64 3.48 15.26
N GLY A 66 -8.51 3.10 16.53
CA GLY A 66 -9.28 2.00 17.12
C GLY A 66 -10.78 2.29 17.18
N VAL A 67 -11.55 1.32 17.66
CA VAL A 67 -13.01 1.45 17.71
C VAL A 67 -13.42 2.63 18.59
N GLU A 68 -14.36 3.44 18.10
CA GLU A 68 -14.91 4.57 18.83
C GLU A 68 -15.46 4.15 20.20
N GLY A 69 -15.23 4.98 21.22
CA GLY A 69 -15.61 4.68 22.61
C GLY A 69 -14.71 3.70 23.34
N THR A 70 -13.61 3.23 22.74
CA THR A 70 -12.62 2.36 23.39
C THR A 70 -11.34 3.10 23.75
N LEU A 71 -10.48 2.48 24.57
CA LEU A 71 -9.17 3.03 24.94
C LEU A 71 -8.25 3.26 23.72
N LEU A 72 -8.51 2.59 22.60
CA LEU A 72 -7.75 2.72 21.35
C LEU A 72 -8.40 3.71 20.36
N ALA A 73 -9.54 4.35 20.68
CA ALA A 73 -10.25 5.22 19.73
C ALA A 73 -9.36 6.32 19.14
N ASN A 74 -8.54 6.95 19.99
CA ASN A 74 -7.59 8.01 19.61
C ASN A 74 -6.17 7.47 19.38
N LYS A 75 -6.05 6.16 19.16
CA LYS A 75 -4.79 5.51 18.86
C LYS A 75 -4.89 4.84 17.52
N SER A 76 -3.88 5.08 16.69
CA SER A 76 -3.77 4.35 15.44
C SER A 76 -3.68 2.84 15.76
N VAL A 77 -4.34 2.00 14.97
CA VAL A 77 -4.30 0.53 15.01
C VAL A 77 -3.84 -0.06 13.67
N LEU A 78 -3.78 0.77 12.63
CA LEU A 78 -3.24 0.46 11.31
C LEU A 78 -2.69 1.75 10.69
N ASN A 79 -1.50 1.68 10.10
CA ASN A 79 -0.93 2.78 9.31
C ASN A 79 -1.03 2.49 7.82
N MET A 80 -1.24 3.53 7.02
CA MET A 80 -1.29 3.46 5.57
C MET A 80 -0.33 4.50 4.98
N TYR A 81 0.82 4.04 4.50
CA TYR A 81 1.83 4.88 3.89
C TYR A 81 1.56 5.02 2.39
N PHE A 82 1.43 6.25 1.92
CA PHE A 82 1.32 6.59 0.50
C PHE A 82 2.62 7.26 0.07
N LEU A 83 3.21 6.77 -1.02
CA LEU A 83 4.45 7.31 -1.57
C LEU A 83 4.29 7.62 -3.04
N ASP A 84 4.87 8.74 -3.45
CA ASP A 84 5.02 9.09 -4.85
C ASP A 84 6.17 8.28 -5.48
N SER A 85 5.85 7.21 -6.19
CA SER A 85 6.89 6.41 -6.88
C SER A 85 7.52 7.09 -8.11
N GLY A 86 7.03 8.28 -8.48
CA GLY A 86 7.52 9.04 -9.62
C GLY A 86 6.86 8.68 -10.95
N ASP A 87 7.58 9.00 -12.02
CA ASP A 87 7.20 8.79 -13.43
C ASP A 87 8.35 8.07 -14.17
N TYR A 88 9.01 8.73 -15.13
CA TYR A 88 10.22 8.23 -15.78
C TYR A 88 11.48 8.68 -15.04
N SER A 89 12.57 7.95 -15.25
CA SER A 89 13.88 8.34 -14.77
C SER A 89 14.33 9.66 -15.40
N THR A 90 14.78 10.59 -14.56
CA THR A 90 15.39 11.86 -14.99
C THR A 90 16.91 11.78 -15.11
N VAL A 91 17.51 10.63 -14.81
CA VAL A 91 18.95 10.39 -14.90
C VAL A 91 19.26 9.81 -16.28
N PRO A 92 20.01 10.52 -17.16
CA PRO A 92 20.18 10.09 -18.56
C PRO A 92 20.79 8.68 -18.74
N SER A 93 21.63 8.24 -17.81
CA SER A 93 22.27 6.91 -17.85
C SER A 93 21.40 5.78 -17.28
N ILE A 94 20.24 6.10 -16.69
CA ILE A 94 19.32 5.12 -16.11
C ILE A 94 18.00 5.22 -16.90
N PRO A 95 17.79 4.37 -17.93
CA PRO A 95 16.57 4.42 -18.73
C PRO A 95 15.37 3.82 -17.99
N GLY A 96 14.17 4.13 -18.48
CA GLY A 96 12.91 3.54 -18.01
C GLY A 96 12.27 4.34 -16.87
N TYR A 97 11.59 3.62 -15.97
CA TYR A 97 10.79 4.22 -14.89
C TYR A 97 11.64 4.76 -13.74
N GLY A 98 11.11 5.80 -13.10
CA GLY A 98 11.64 6.41 -11.88
C GLY A 98 11.35 5.56 -10.64
N TRP A 99 12.02 5.89 -9.53
CA TRP A 99 11.99 5.12 -8.29
C TRP A 99 11.71 6.01 -7.08
N ILE A 100 11.27 5.39 -5.99
CA ILE A 100 11.17 6.02 -4.66
C ILE A 100 12.57 6.46 -4.22
N LYS A 101 12.72 7.76 -3.97
CA LYS A 101 13.99 8.44 -3.72
C LYS A 101 14.42 8.34 -2.26
N ALA A 102 15.71 8.57 -2.02
CA ALA A 102 16.30 8.50 -0.69
C ALA A 102 15.64 9.42 0.34
N SER A 103 15.15 10.60 -0.08
CA SER A 103 14.40 11.52 0.80
C SER A 103 13.09 10.91 1.29
N GLN A 104 12.39 10.18 0.43
CA GLN A 104 11.15 9.48 0.74
C GLN A 104 11.40 8.27 1.64
N GLU A 105 12.48 7.52 1.40
CA GLU A 105 12.90 6.44 2.31
C GLU A 105 13.25 6.97 3.70
N ALA A 106 13.98 8.09 3.78
CA ALA A 106 14.34 8.73 5.04
C ALA A 106 13.10 9.21 5.80
N TRP A 107 12.15 9.83 5.09
CA TRP A 107 10.85 10.21 5.65
C TRP A 107 10.08 8.99 6.17
N PHE A 108 9.99 7.92 5.38
CA PHE A 108 9.30 6.69 5.77
C PHE A 108 9.93 6.08 7.04
N ARG A 109 11.26 5.91 7.08
CA ARG A 109 11.98 5.38 8.26
C ARG A 109 11.70 6.20 9.51
N LYS A 110 11.78 7.53 9.40
CA LYS A 110 11.51 8.46 10.51
C LYS A 110 10.06 8.36 10.98
N THR A 111 9.12 8.36 10.04
CA THR A 111 7.67 8.29 10.32
C THR A 111 7.31 6.97 10.98
N SER A 112 7.73 5.84 10.39
CA SER A 112 7.51 4.51 10.95
C SER A 112 8.11 4.39 12.36
N SER A 113 9.38 4.75 12.55
CA SER A 113 10.00 4.70 13.89
C SER A 113 9.27 5.56 14.92
N SER A 114 8.84 6.77 14.54
CA SER A 114 8.08 7.66 15.42
C SER A 114 6.73 7.08 15.80
N LEU A 115 6.00 6.52 14.84
CA LEU A 115 4.72 5.87 15.09
C LEU A 115 4.93 4.66 16.01
N GLN A 116 5.81 3.72 15.65
CA GLN A 116 6.06 2.54 16.47
C GLN A 116 6.46 2.88 17.93
N LYS A 117 7.21 3.97 18.14
CA LYS A 117 7.48 4.51 19.49
C LYS A 117 6.23 5.03 20.18
N ASN A 118 5.42 5.86 19.52
CA ASN A 118 4.17 6.38 20.09
C ASN A 118 3.21 5.24 20.50
N TYR A 119 3.16 4.19 19.68
CA TYR A 119 2.35 3.01 19.92
C TYR A 119 2.69 2.24 21.18
N THR A 120 3.98 2.06 21.43
CA THR A 120 4.50 1.21 22.49
C THR A 120 4.78 1.98 23.79
N SER A 121 5.05 3.28 23.71
CA SER A 121 5.43 4.11 24.86
C SER A 121 4.31 4.97 25.45
N GLN A 122 3.32 5.40 24.66
CA GLN A 122 2.23 6.25 25.16
C GLN A 122 1.09 5.40 25.72
N GLN A 123 0.33 5.88 26.70
CA GLN A 123 -0.80 5.15 27.29
C GLN A 123 -2.09 5.26 26.44
N PRO A 124 -2.90 4.18 26.30
CA PRO A 124 -2.61 2.80 26.71
C PRO A 124 -1.52 2.16 25.82
N SER A 125 -0.43 1.67 26.41
CA SER A 125 0.64 1.05 25.61
C SER A 125 0.16 -0.25 24.96
N GLN A 126 0.49 -0.45 23.68
CA GLN A 126 0.22 -1.69 22.97
C GLN A 126 1.46 -2.60 23.01
N LYS A 127 1.26 -3.91 23.09
CA LYS A 127 2.36 -4.90 23.17
C LYS A 127 3.19 -4.97 21.89
N GLU A 128 2.55 -4.78 20.74
CA GLU A 128 3.17 -4.78 19.42
C GLU A 128 2.80 -3.49 18.69
N PRO A 129 3.67 -2.93 17.84
CA PRO A 129 3.31 -1.84 16.96
C PRO A 129 2.18 -2.25 16.02
N ALA A 130 1.35 -1.29 15.58
CA ALA A 130 0.37 -1.61 14.53
C ALA A 130 1.06 -2.09 13.25
N PRO A 131 0.44 -3.03 12.53
CA PRO A 131 0.83 -3.29 11.16
C PRO A 131 0.60 -2.06 10.29
N ALA A 132 1.34 -1.99 9.21
CA ALA A 132 1.18 -0.97 8.19
C ALA A 132 0.98 -1.56 6.80
N LEU A 133 0.37 -0.77 5.93
CA LEU A 133 0.23 -1.03 4.50
C LEU A 133 0.94 0.09 3.73
N ALA A 134 1.63 -0.26 2.65
CA ALA A 134 2.25 0.71 1.76
C ALA A 134 1.50 0.76 0.42
N TYR A 135 1.35 1.94 -0.14
CA TYR A 135 0.68 2.21 -1.41
C TYR A 135 1.55 3.12 -2.27
N PHE A 136 1.86 2.67 -3.48
CA PHE A 136 2.61 3.44 -4.46
C PHE A 136 2.30 2.90 -5.86
N HIS A 137 2.60 3.62 -6.94
CA HIS A 137 2.08 3.25 -8.26
C HIS A 137 3.00 2.27 -9.00
N ILE A 138 4.26 2.68 -9.22
CA ILE A 138 5.26 1.93 -9.99
C ILE A 138 5.81 0.79 -9.13
N PRO A 139 5.88 -0.45 -9.63
CA PRO A 139 6.35 -1.59 -8.86
C PRO A 139 7.84 -1.46 -8.49
N LEU A 140 8.21 -2.05 -7.35
CA LEU A 140 9.62 -2.21 -6.98
C LEU A 140 10.26 -3.34 -7.83
N PRO A 141 11.58 -3.33 -8.04
CA PRO A 141 12.28 -4.40 -8.75
C PRO A 141 12.02 -5.81 -8.18
N GLU A 142 11.76 -5.92 -6.88
CA GLU A 142 11.46 -7.17 -6.18
C GLU A 142 10.22 -7.90 -6.71
N PHE A 143 9.27 -7.20 -7.32
CA PHE A 143 8.12 -7.84 -7.96
C PHE A 143 8.54 -8.80 -9.10
N SER A 144 9.72 -8.60 -9.68
CA SER A 144 10.29 -9.49 -10.71
C SER A 144 10.74 -10.84 -10.16
N SER A 145 10.90 -10.99 -8.85
CA SER A 145 11.27 -12.27 -8.21
C SER A 145 10.15 -13.32 -8.22
N PHE A 146 8.92 -12.90 -8.49
CA PHE A 146 7.77 -13.81 -8.49
C PHE A 146 7.60 -14.55 -9.81
N THR A 147 7.39 -15.86 -9.69
CA THR A 147 7.07 -16.83 -10.74
C THR A 147 5.74 -17.49 -10.42
N ALA A 148 5.14 -18.21 -11.37
CA ALA A 148 3.80 -18.79 -11.19
C ALA A 148 3.68 -19.76 -9.99
N SER A 149 4.79 -20.21 -9.39
CA SER A 149 4.78 -21.10 -8.22
C SER A 149 4.78 -20.38 -6.86
N ASN A 150 4.95 -19.05 -6.82
CA ASN A 150 5.15 -18.32 -5.56
C ASN A 150 4.26 -17.07 -5.40
N PHE A 151 3.15 -16.98 -6.15
CA PHE A 151 2.12 -15.96 -5.98
C PHE A 151 0.70 -16.54 -6.09
N THR A 152 -0.27 -15.82 -5.55
CA THR A 152 -1.71 -16.02 -5.80
C THR A 152 -2.20 -14.97 -6.80
N GLY A 153 -2.96 -15.37 -7.82
CA GLY A 153 -3.49 -14.47 -8.86
C GLY A 153 -2.88 -14.74 -10.24
N VAL A 154 -2.76 -13.71 -11.08
CA VAL A 154 -2.26 -13.85 -12.46
C VAL A 154 -1.22 -12.77 -12.79
N LYS A 155 -0.13 -13.18 -13.45
CA LYS A 155 0.88 -12.30 -14.05
C LYS A 155 0.85 -12.50 -15.57
N GLN A 156 0.39 -11.51 -16.34
CA GLN A 156 0.27 -11.63 -17.81
C GLN A 156 1.17 -10.67 -18.59
N GLU A 157 1.89 -9.79 -17.93
CA GLU A 157 2.90 -8.94 -18.56
C GLU A 157 4.21 -8.90 -17.74
N GLY A 158 5.21 -8.23 -18.30
CA GLY A 158 6.45 -7.93 -17.59
C GLY A 158 6.18 -7.11 -16.32
N ILE A 159 7.21 -6.97 -15.49
CA ILE A 159 7.17 -6.05 -14.35
C ILE A 159 7.84 -4.77 -14.79
N SER A 160 7.06 -3.69 -14.86
CA SER A 160 7.54 -2.38 -15.32
C SER A 160 8.17 -1.59 -14.16
N SER A 161 9.13 -2.19 -13.47
CA SER A 161 9.87 -1.57 -12.38
C SER A 161 11.05 -0.74 -12.90
N PRO A 162 11.65 0.13 -12.06
CA PRO A 162 12.91 0.78 -12.35
C PRO A 162 14.02 -0.25 -12.65
N SER A 163 14.96 0.14 -13.51
CA SER A 163 16.12 -0.70 -13.85
C SER A 163 17.14 -0.82 -12.71
N ILE A 164 17.08 0.09 -11.75
CA ILE A 164 17.96 0.13 -10.57
C ILE A 164 17.11 0.04 -9.31
N ASN A 165 17.53 -0.80 -8.38
CA ASN A 165 16.93 -0.91 -7.06
C ASN A 165 17.48 0.16 -6.12
N SER A 166 16.60 1.05 -5.64
CA SER A 166 16.97 2.14 -4.73
C SER A 166 17.01 1.73 -3.25
N GLY A 167 16.46 0.57 -2.88
CA GLY A 167 16.51 0.04 -1.51
C GLY A 167 15.22 0.19 -0.69
N PHE A 168 14.12 0.68 -1.28
CA PHE A 168 12.88 0.88 -0.52
C PHE A 168 12.26 -0.43 0.01
N PHE A 169 12.39 -1.55 -0.70
CA PHE A 169 11.93 -2.84 -0.17
C PHE A 169 12.69 -3.25 1.10
N THR A 170 14.03 -3.19 1.07
CA THR A 170 14.86 -3.45 2.25
C THR A 170 14.49 -2.51 3.39
N THR A 171 14.23 -1.25 3.08
CA THR A 171 13.78 -0.25 4.06
C THR A 171 12.48 -0.65 4.76
N MET A 172 11.49 -1.17 4.02
CA MET A 172 10.25 -1.69 4.62
C MET A 172 10.49 -2.93 5.48
N VAL A 173 11.38 -3.83 5.03
CA VAL A 173 11.76 -5.03 5.79
C VAL A 173 12.41 -4.66 7.13
N GLU A 174 13.34 -3.70 7.11
CA GLU A 174 14.03 -3.20 8.32
C GLU A 174 13.09 -2.48 9.28
N ALA A 175 12.13 -1.70 8.76
CA ALA A 175 11.13 -1.02 9.58
C ALA A 175 10.20 -2.02 10.29
N GLY A 176 9.88 -3.14 9.64
CA GLY A 176 9.20 -4.29 10.24
C GLY A 176 7.70 -4.10 10.52
N ASP A 177 7.13 -2.91 10.33
CA ASP A 177 5.69 -2.63 10.51
C ASP A 177 4.87 -2.94 9.25
N VAL A 178 5.42 -2.71 8.06
CA VAL A 178 4.73 -2.96 6.77
C VAL A 178 4.50 -4.45 6.55
N LYS A 179 3.23 -4.84 6.35
CA LYS A 179 2.82 -6.24 6.12
C LYS A 179 2.42 -6.51 4.67
N ALA A 180 1.97 -5.50 3.95
CA ALA A 180 1.75 -5.58 2.52
C ALA A 180 2.01 -4.24 1.83
N ALA A 181 2.51 -4.30 0.60
CA ALA A 181 2.62 -3.19 -0.32
C ALA A 181 1.71 -3.43 -1.53
N PHE A 182 0.90 -2.44 -1.88
CA PHE A 182 -0.05 -2.48 -2.98
C PHE A 182 0.35 -1.49 -4.06
N ILE A 183 0.35 -1.98 -5.30
CA ILE A 183 0.78 -1.21 -6.46
C ILE A 183 -0.18 -1.34 -7.65
N GLY A 184 0.01 -0.47 -8.64
CA GLY A 184 -0.76 -0.44 -9.88
C GLY A 184 0.17 -0.62 -11.08
N HIS A 185 0.10 0.31 -12.03
CA HIS A 185 0.98 0.44 -13.19
C HIS A 185 0.84 -0.64 -14.27
N ASP A 186 1.11 -1.91 -13.97
CA ASP A 186 0.95 -3.02 -14.93
C ASP A 186 -0.51 -3.55 -14.88
N HIS A 187 -1.36 -3.04 -15.76
CA HIS A 187 -2.82 -3.21 -15.69
C HIS A 187 -3.30 -4.66 -15.90
N ILE A 188 -2.46 -5.50 -16.49
CA ILE A 188 -2.71 -6.89 -16.81
C ILE A 188 -1.80 -7.80 -15.93
N ASN A 189 -1.42 -7.32 -14.75
CA ASN A 189 -0.93 -8.11 -13.61
C ASN A 189 -1.87 -7.93 -12.40
N ASP A 190 -2.21 -9.00 -11.70
CA ASP A 190 -3.15 -8.95 -10.56
C ASP A 190 -2.87 -9.99 -9.45
N PHE A 191 -1.59 -10.19 -9.13
CA PHE A 191 -1.13 -11.17 -8.16
C PHE A 191 -0.69 -10.57 -6.81
N CYS A 192 -0.58 -11.42 -5.79
CA CYS A 192 0.13 -11.16 -4.53
C CYS A 192 1.17 -12.26 -4.28
N GLY A 193 2.40 -11.88 -3.94
CA GLY A 193 3.45 -12.81 -3.55
C GLY A 193 4.16 -12.36 -2.28
N LYS A 194 4.58 -13.32 -1.44
CA LYS A 194 5.26 -13.03 -0.18
C LYS A 194 6.77 -13.04 -0.37
N LEU A 195 7.43 -11.94 -0.03
CA LEU A 195 8.89 -11.83 -0.02
C LEU A 195 9.35 -11.26 1.31
N THR A 196 10.26 -11.97 1.99
CA THR A 196 10.89 -11.53 3.26
C THR A 196 9.89 -10.99 4.30
N GLY A 197 8.73 -11.66 4.43
CA GLY A 197 7.71 -11.29 5.42
C GLY A 197 6.69 -10.24 4.96
N ILE A 198 6.86 -9.63 3.80
CA ILE A 198 5.96 -8.62 3.23
C ILE A 198 5.21 -9.20 2.03
N GLN A 199 3.91 -8.93 1.92
CA GLN A 199 3.11 -9.26 0.74
C GLN A 199 3.23 -8.15 -0.31
N LEU A 200 3.65 -8.48 -1.52
CA LEU A 200 3.79 -7.56 -2.65
C LEU A 200 2.65 -7.83 -3.63
N CYS A 201 1.74 -6.86 -3.79
CA CYS A 201 0.44 -7.07 -4.42
C CYS A 201 0.13 -6.08 -5.55
N TYR A 202 -0.13 -6.60 -6.76
CA TYR A 202 -0.79 -5.83 -7.81
C TYR A 202 -2.28 -5.70 -7.54
N ALA A 203 -2.82 -4.48 -7.69
CA ALA A 203 -4.25 -4.21 -7.57
C ALA A 203 -5.06 -4.70 -8.80
N GLY A 204 -4.41 -4.83 -9.96
CA GLY A 204 -5.05 -5.11 -11.25
C GLY A 204 -5.62 -3.85 -11.91
N GLY A 205 -5.94 -3.95 -13.20
CA GLY A 205 -6.56 -2.87 -13.96
C GLY A 205 -8.04 -2.67 -13.63
N PHE A 206 -8.34 -1.59 -12.89
CA PHE A 206 -9.72 -1.21 -12.52
C PHE A 206 -10.42 -0.34 -13.57
N GLY A 207 -9.73 0.66 -14.11
CA GLY A 207 -10.34 1.69 -14.98
C GLY A 207 -10.49 1.28 -16.44
N TYR A 208 -11.56 1.74 -17.09
CA TYR A 208 -11.82 1.50 -18.52
C TYR A 208 -11.03 2.40 -19.47
N HIS A 209 -10.50 3.52 -18.99
CA HIS A 209 -9.63 4.42 -19.77
C HIS A 209 -8.18 3.93 -19.84
N ALA A 210 -7.81 2.96 -19.01
CA ALA A 210 -6.51 2.31 -19.01
C ALA A 210 -6.48 1.14 -20.00
N TYR A 211 -5.30 0.74 -20.48
CA TYR A 211 -5.18 -0.47 -21.31
C TYR A 211 -5.64 -1.73 -20.55
N GLY A 212 -5.97 -2.79 -21.30
CA GLY A 212 -6.46 -4.05 -20.76
C GLY A 212 -6.27 -5.19 -21.75
N LYS A 213 -6.88 -6.35 -21.49
CA LYS A 213 -6.82 -7.54 -22.36
C LYS A 213 -8.22 -8.02 -22.70
N ALA A 214 -8.49 -8.26 -23.98
CA ALA A 214 -9.76 -8.81 -24.43
C ALA A 214 -10.05 -10.15 -23.73
N GLY A 215 -11.29 -10.33 -23.28
CA GLY A 215 -11.68 -11.51 -22.49
C GLY A 215 -11.18 -11.52 -21.04
N TRP A 216 -10.57 -10.43 -20.55
CA TRP A 216 -10.14 -10.31 -19.17
C TRP A 216 -10.90 -9.19 -18.44
N SER A 217 -11.87 -9.57 -17.61
CA SER A 217 -12.72 -8.64 -16.83
C SER A 217 -11.89 -7.68 -15.99
N ARG A 218 -12.26 -6.39 -15.93
CA ARG A 218 -11.66 -5.43 -14.98
C ARG A 218 -11.82 -5.93 -13.55
N ARG A 219 -11.03 -5.41 -12.61
CA ARG A 219 -11.14 -5.84 -11.22
C ARG A 219 -10.70 -4.79 -10.23
N ALA A 220 -11.27 -4.87 -9.03
CA ALA A 220 -10.83 -4.14 -7.87
C ALA A 220 -10.28 -5.12 -6.84
N ARG A 221 -9.12 -4.80 -6.26
CA ARG A 221 -8.64 -5.49 -5.06
C ARG A 221 -9.29 -4.89 -3.83
N VAL A 222 -9.84 -5.76 -2.98
CA VAL A 222 -10.39 -5.39 -1.67
C VAL A 222 -9.40 -5.84 -0.60
N VAL A 223 -9.13 -4.96 0.36
CA VAL A 223 -8.32 -5.26 1.54
C VAL A 223 -9.22 -5.16 2.76
N SER A 224 -9.31 -6.24 3.52
CA SER A 224 -10.12 -6.32 4.74
C SER A 224 -9.22 -6.45 5.94
N VAL A 225 -9.37 -5.51 6.86
CA VAL A 225 -8.63 -5.46 8.13
C VAL A 225 -9.59 -5.82 9.24
N GLN A 226 -9.25 -6.85 10.01
CA GLN A 226 -10.07 -7.32 11.13
C GLN A 226 -9.36 -7.03 12.44
N LEU A 227 -10.03 -6.33 13.36
CA LEU A 227 -9.56 -6.11 14.74
C LEU A 227 -9.81 -7.35 15.60
N GLU A 228 -9.00 -7.55 16.63
CA GLU A 228 -9.30 -8.57 17.64
C GLU A 228 -10.28 -8.02 18.67
N LYS A 229 -11.17 -8.90 19.13
CA LYS A 229 -12.00 -8.70 20.31
C LYS A 229 -11.65 -9.80 21.33
N THR A 230 -11.35 -9.42 22.57
CA THR A 230 -11.04 -10.37 23.65
C THR A 230 -12.29 -11.15 24.07
N GLU A 231 -12.12 -12.22 24.85
CA GLU A 231 -13.24 -12.95 25.47
C GLU A 231 -14.08 -12.05 26.38
N SER A 232 -13.46 -11.06 27.04
CA SER A 232 -14.14 -10.04 27.83
C SER A 232 -14.88 -8.98 26.99
N GLY A 233 -14.77 -9.04 25.66
CA GLY A 233 -15.46 -8.13 24.75
C GLY A 233 -14.71 -6.83 24.43
N GLU A 234 -13.45 -6.70 24.86
CA GLU A 234 -12.63 -5.51 24.61
C GLU A 234 -12.00 -5.54 23.22
N TRP A 235 -12.07 -4.42 22.50
CA TRP A 235 -11.41 -4.26 21.22
C TRP A 235 -9.91 -4.03 21.38
N GLN A 236 -9.12 -4.72 20.57
CA GLN A 236 -7.67 -4.64 20.51
C GLN A 236 -7.23 -4.20 19.10
N GLY A 237 -5.91 -4.13 18.87
CA GLY A 237 -5.35 -3.87 17.55
C GLY A 237 -5.69 -4.93 16.49
N VAL A 238 -5.14 -4.77 15.29
CA VAL A 238 -5.41 -5.64 14.15
C VAL A 238 -5.04 -7.10 14.43
N LYS A 239 -5.98 -8.00 14.14
CA LYS A 239 -5.84 -9.46 14.20
C LYS A 239 -5.37 -10.04 12.89
N SER A 240 -5.96 -9.60 11.78
CA SER A 240 -5.67 -10.13 10.46
C SER A 240 -5.92 -9.11 9.35
N ILE A 241 -5.17 -9.27 8.26
CA ILE A 241 -5.35 -8.55 6.99
C ILE A 241 -5.56 -9.59 5.91
N LYS A 242 -6.68 -9.48 5.20
CA LYS A 242 -7.06 -10.37 4.10
C LYS A 242 -7.26 -9.56 2.83
N THR A 243 -7.13 -10.20 1.69
CA THR A 243 -7.47 -9.58 0.40
C THR A 243 -8.21 -10.56 -0.49
N TRP A 244 -8.98 -10.01 -1.42
CA TRP A 244 -9.58 -10.72 -2.54
C TRP A 244 -9.74 -9.72 -3.70
N LYS A 245 -10.11 -10.20 -4.87
CA LYS A 245 -10.47 -9.35 -6.00
C LYS A 245 -11.96 -9.49 -6.29
N ARG A 246 -12.60 -8.40 -6.72
CA ARG A 246 -13.92 -8.41 -7.35
C ARG A 246 -13.76 -8.14 -8.83
N LEU A 247 -14.22 -9.07 -9.66
CA LEU A 247 -14.27 -8.90 -11.10
C LEU A 247 -15.41 -7.97 -11.48
N ASP A 248 -15.23 -7.18 -12.52
CA ASP A 248 -16.29 -6.45 -13.18
C ASP A 248 -16.93 -7.36 -14.23
N ASP A 249 -17.67 -8.35 -13.73
CA ASP A 249 -18.55 -9.21 -14.49
C ASP A 249 -19.99 -9.06 -13.97
N GLN A 250 -20.93 -9.81 -14.54
CA GLN A 250 -22.35 -9.71 -14.18
C GLN A 250 -22.66 -10.01 -12.70
N HIS A 251 -21.74 -10.66 -11.97
CA HIS A 251 -21.96 -11.11 -10.60
C HIS A 251 -21.00 -10.47 -9.58
N LEU A 252 -20.15 -9.55 -10.04
CA LEU A 252 -19.06 -8.99 -9.25
C LEU A 252 -18.21 -10.07 -8.57
N THR A 253 -17.88 -11.13 -9.34
CA THR A 253 -17.32 -12.39 -8.84
C THR A 253 -16.11 -12.14 -7.94
N THR A 254 -16.13 -12.74 -6.75
CA THR A 254 -14.99 -12.74 -5.84
C THR A 254 -14.02 -13.85 -6.21
N ILE A 255 -12.75 -13.51 -6.41
CA ILE A 255 -11.67 -14.48 -6.68
C ILE A 255 -10.47 -14.24 -5.76
N ASP A 256 -9.60 -15.24 -5.67
CA ASP A 256 -8.27 -15.14 -5.06
C ASP A 256 -8.28 -14.57 -3.64
N SER A 257 -9.18 -15.09 -2.80
CA SER A 257 -9.23 -14.74 -1.39
C SER A 257 -8.03 -15.33 -0.65
N GLU A 258 -7.21 -14.49 -0.05
CA GLU A 258 -6.01 -14.89 0.69
C GLU A 258 -5.78 -14.07 1.96
N VAL A 259 -5.03 -14.64 2.90
CA VAL A 259 -4.61 -13.95 4.12
C VAL A 259 -3.23 -13.36 3.89
N LEU A 260 -3.12 -12.03 3.97
CA LEU A 260 -1.86 -11.32 3.82
C LEU A 260 -1.03 -11.36 5.11
N TRP A 261 -1.70 -11.22 6.25
CA TRP A 261 -1.06 -11.19 7.55
C TRP A 261 -2.02 -11.61 8.66
N ASN A 262 -1.49 -12.32 9.66
CA ASN A 262 -2.18 -12.63 10.91
C ASN A 262 -1.25 -12.30 12.08
N ARG A 263 -1.80 -11.75 13.15
CA ARG A 263 -1.07 -11.58 14.40
C ARG A 263 -0.76 -12.96 14.99
N GLY A 264 0.50 -13.17 15.39
CA GLY A 264 0.98 -14.44 15.97
C GLY A 264 1.52 -15.50 14.98
N SER A 265 1.42 -15.30 13.66
CA SER A 265 1.98 -16.27 12.70
C SER A 265 3.51 -16.19 12.50
N ASN A 266 4.18 -15.17 13.06
CA ASN A 266 5.61 -14.93 12.86
C ASN A 266 6.52 -15.46 14.00
N GLY A 267 6.06 -16.45 14.79
CA GLY A 267 6.78 -16.97 15.96
C GLY A 267 7.32 -18.41 15.89
N ARG A 268 7.26 -19.11 14.74
CA ARG A 268 7.74 -20.52 14.64
C ARG A 268 8.69 -20.76 13.46
N GLY A 269 9.66 -19.87 13.26
CA GLY A 269 10.72 -20.09 12.27
C GLY A 269 12.03 -19.56 12.82
N GLY A 270 12.75 -20.37 13.61
CA GLY A 270 14.10 -20.03 14.06
C GLY A 270 14.45 -20.58 15.44
N LYS A 271 14.66 -21.90 15.52
CA LYS A 271 15.66 -22.57 16.38
C LYS A 271 15.52 -24.08 16.19
N ASP A 272 16.14 -24.58 15.12
CA ASP A 272 16.78 -25.89 15.13
C ASP A 272 18.16 -25.66 14.50
N HIS A 273 19.10 -25.21 15.33
CA HIS A 273 20.49 -25.50 15.06
C HIS A 273 20.70 -26.91 15.57
N ASP A 274 20.70 -27.86 14.63
CA ASP A 274 21.14 -29.22 14.88
C ASP A 274 22.52 -29.18 15.53
N ARG A 275 22.55 -29.74 16.75
CA ARG A 275 23.77 -30.24 17.36
C ARG A 275 23.95 -31.67 16.87
N SER A 276 24.94 -31.88 16.01
CA SER A 276 25.71 -33.12 15.94
C SER A 276 27.06 -32.83 15.30
#